data_AF-A0A0M0T4Q5-F1
#
_entry.id   AF-A0A0M0T4Q5-F1
#
_cell.length_a   1.000
_cell.length_b   1.000
_cell.length_c   1.000
_cell.angle_alpha   90.00
_cell.angle_beta   90.00
_cell.angle_gamma   90.00
#
_symmetry.space_group_name_H-M   'P 1'
#
loop_
_entity.id
_entity.type
_entity.pdbx_description
1 polymer ?
#
loop_
_entity_poly.entity_id
_entity_poly.type
_entity_poly.pdbx_seq_one_letter_code
_entity_poly.pdbx_strand_id
1 'polypeptide(L)'
;MRLMPIVDIYGNPLQREALKSPQTVKTAQMQRIYPDHPSRGLTIRKLPRILQLAELGDLSAQASLFGDMLERDGHIFAEMEKRKNALLTLDWSIEPPKRATAQEQAITAQVQEWFDAMPEIEDIILNGMEAVGHGFSCQEIEWERVEKVWLPKRHHLRPHYWFRTLPEQRDEIRLRDNNGLYGSPLWPFGWLVHR
;
A
#
# COMPACT_ATOMS: atom_id res chain seq x y z
N MET A 1 -7.65 -10.01 -34.73
CA MET A 1 -6.44 -9.56 -34.01
C MET A 1 -6.70 -9.75 -32.52
N ARG A 2 -5.97 -10.65 -31.85
CA ARG A 2 -6.17 -10.92 -30.41
C ARG A 2 -5.51 -9.77 -29.64
N LEU A 3 -6.31 -8.89 -29.03
CA LEU A 3 -5.78 -7.83 -28.17
C LEU A 3 -4.99 -8.47 -27.04
N MET A 4 -3.70 -8.10 -26.92
CA MET A 4 -2.89 -8.55 -25.79
C MET A 4 -3.47 -7.96 -24.50
N PRO A 5 -3.56 -8.75 -23.41
CA PRO A 5 -4.04 -8.23 -22.14
C PRO A 5 -3.06 -7.17 -21.61
N ILE A 6 -3.60 -6.10 -21.04
CA ILE A 6 -2.80 -5.15 -20.24
C ILE A 6 -2.35 -5.90 -18.99
N VAL A 7 -1.05 -5.88 -18.71
CA VAL A 7 -0.42 -6.55 -17.56
C VAL A 7 0.33 -5.55 -16.70
N ASP A 8 0.41 -5.83 -15.40
CA ASP A 8 1.20 -5.04 -14.45
C ASP A 8 2.71 -5.32 -14.60
N ILE A 9 3.52 -4.68 -13.75
CA ILE A 9 4.99 -4.85 -13.73
C ILE A 9 5.46 -6.28 -13.39
N TYR A 10 4.56 -7.13 -12.87
CA TYR A 10 4.81 -8.53 -12.54
C TYR A 10 4.21 -9.50 -13.56
N GLY A 11 3.59 -8.99 -14.63
CA GLY A 11 2.97 -9.78 -15.69
C GLY A 11 1.54 -10.25 -15.37
N ASN A 12 0.91 -9.77 -14.29
CA ASN A 12 -0.46 -10.14 -13.95
C ASN A 12 -1.45 -9.32 -14.80
N PRO A 13 -2.49 -9.96 -15.36
CA PRO A 13 -3.48 -9.26 -16.15
C PRO A 13 -4.30 -8.28 -15.30
N LEU A 14 -4.65 -7.14 -15.90
CA LEU A 14 -5.51 -6.12 -15.31
C LEU A 14 -6.82 -6.72 -14.77
N GLN A 15 -7.07 -6.51 -13.47
CA GLN A 15 -8.38 -6.76 -12.87
C GLN A 15 -9.31 -5.57 -13.18
N ARG A 16 -10.26 -5.76 -14.10
CA ARG A 16 -11.16 -4.68 -14.55
C ARG A 16 -11.99 -4.06 -13.42
N GLU A 17 -12.28 -4.84 -12.39
CA GLU A 17 -13.01 -4.42 -11.20
C GLU A 17 -12.25 -3.37 -10.39
N ALA A 18 -10.91 -3.39 -10.41
CA ALA A 18 -10.08 -2.40 -9.73
C ALA A 18 -10.33 -0.99 -10.27
N LEU A 19 -10.60 -0.85 -11.57
CA LEU A 19 -10.91 0.43 -12.20
C LEU A 19 -12.29 0.99 -11.82
N LYS A 20 -13.19 0.16 -11.29
CA LYS A 20 -14.58 0.55 -10.99
C LYS A 20 -14.79 0.86 -9.52
N SER A 21 -14.08 0.17 -8.64
CA SER A 21 -14.28 0.27 -7.19
C SER A 21 -13.06 -0.29 -6.47
N PRO A 22 -12.63 0.33 -5.35
CA PRO A 22 -11.63 -0.26 -4.48
C PRO A 22 -12.04 -1.68 -4.02
N GLN A 23 -11.08 -2.60 -3.94
CA GLN A 23 -11.27 -3.97 -3.46
C GLN A 23 -11.87 -4.01 -2.06
N THR A 24 -11.40 -3.16 -1.15
CA THR A 24 -11.84 -3.13 0.26
C THR A 24 -13.30 -2.72 0.43
N VAL A 25 -13.87 -1.93 -0.50
CA VAL A 25 -15.30 -1.55 -0.49
C VAL A 25 -16.21 -2.77 -0.62
N LYS A 26 -15.76 -3.79 -1.36
CA LYS A 26 -16.54 -5.02 -1.54
C LYS A 26 -16.43 -5.97 -0.34
N THR A 27 -15.47 -5.73 0.54
CA THR A 27 -15.27 -6.52 1.74
C THR A 27 -16.05 -5.88 2.89
N ALA A 28 -17.36 -6.18 2.97
CA ALA A 28 -18.27 -5.63 3.98
C ALA A 28 -17.80 -5.80 5.44
N GLN A 29 -16.93 -6.78 5.70
CA GLN A 29 -16.32 -6.97 7.02
C GLN A 29 -15.09 -6.12 7.29
N MET A 30 -14.39 -5.64 6.26
CA MET A 30 -13.21 -4.78 6.45
C MET A 30 -13.58 -3.49 7.17
N GLN A 31 -14.79 -2.99 6.91
CA GLN A 31 -15.41 -1.85 7.61
C GLN A 31 -15.75 -2.14 9.09
N ARG A 32 -15.67 -3.40 9.53
CA ARG A 32 -15.96 -3.84 10.91
C ARG A 32 -14.71 -4.35 11.64
N ILE A 33 -13.54 -4.29 11.00
CA ILE A 33 -12.26 -4.59 11.65
C ILE A 33 -11.77 -3.32 12.33
N TYR A 34 -11.96 -3.27 13.65
CA TYR A 34 -11.46 -2.20 14.50
C TYR A 34 -9.99 -2.46 14.88
N PRO A 35 -9.20 -1.40 15.09
CA PRO A 35 -7.87 -1.56 15.67
C PRO A 35 -8.00 -2.17 17.07
N ASP A 36 -7.17 -3.17 17.35
CA ASP A 36 -6.92 -3.60 18.73
C ASP A 36 -5.86 -2.66 19.34
N HIS A 37 -5.72 -2.66 20.67
CA HIS A 37 -4.67 -1.92 21.36
C HIS A 37 -3.84 -2.87 22.24
N PRO A 38 -2.99 -3.74 21.64
CA PRO A 38 -2.31 -4.81 22.36
C PRO A 38 -1.38 -4.32 23.47
N SER A 39 -0.94 -3.05 23.40
CA SER A 39 -0.17 -2.38 24.45
C SER A 39 -0.92 -2.29 25.78
N ARG A 40 -2.26 -2.23 25.76
CA ARG A 40 -3.08 -2.27 26.98
C ARG A 40 -3.01 -3.69 27.56
N GLY A 41 -2.39 -3.80 28.73
CA GLY A 41 -2.14 -5.11 29.35
C GLY A 41 -1.06 -5.93 28.64
N LEU A 42 -0.08 -5.29 28.01
CA LEU A 42 1.10 -5.99 27.49
C LEU A 42 1.87 -6.61 28.67
N THR A 43 2.21 -7.90 28.54
CA THR A 43 3.00 -8.63 29.53
C THR A 43 4.17 -9.32 28.83
N ILE A 44 5.17 -9.72 29.62
CA ILE A 44 6.33 -10.49 29.12
C ILE A 44 5.93 -11.81 28.43
N ARG A 45 4.74 -12.33 28.71
CA ARG A 45 4.19 -13.53 28.05
C ARG A 45 3.39 -13.20 26.78
N LYS A 46 2.75 -12.03 26.71
CA LYS A 46 1.92 -11.62 25.56
C LYS A 46 2.78 -11.20 24.37
N LEU A 47 3.87 -10.46 24.60
CA LEU A 47 4.72 -9.97 23.51
C LEU A 47 5.32 -11.12 22.65
N PRO A 48 5.95 -12.17 23.22
CA PRO A 48 6.46 -13.28 22.42
C PRO A 48 5.36 -13.96 21.60
N ARG A 49 4.13 -14.05 22.12
CA ARG A 49 3.01 -14.65 21.40
C ARG A 49 2.59 -13.81 20.19
N ILE A 50 2.57 -12.48 20.32
CA ILE A 50 2.31 -11.55 19.20
C ILE A 50 3.36 -11.75 18.11
N LEU A 51 4.63 -11.80 18.48
CA LEU A 51 5.74 -11.97 17.54
C LEU A 51 5.70 -13.34 16.84
N GLN A 52 5.45 -14.42 17.58
CA GLN A 52 5.29 -15.76 17.00
C GLN A 52 4.11 -15.86 16.02
N LEU A 53 3.02 -15.15 16.27
CA LEU A 53 1.90 -15.10 15.32
C LEU A 53 2.26 -14.34 14.05
N ALA A 54 3.02 -13.26 14.17
CA ALA A 54 3.52 -12.50 13.04
C ALA A 54 4.50 -13.33 12.17
N GLU A 55 5.36 -14.15 12.79
CA GLU A 55 6.23 -15.10 12.08
C GLU A 55 5.43 -16.13 11.27
N LEU A 56 4.20 -16.46 11.69
CA LEU A 56 3.27 -17.33 10.96
C LEU A 56 2.35 -16.56 9.99
N GLY A 57 2.64 -15.27 9.78
CA GLY A 57 1.95 -14.37 8.85
C GLY A 57 0.71 -13.69 9.40
N ASP A 58 0.33 -13.86 10.68
CA ASP A 58 -0.73 -13.06 11.32
C ASP A 58 -0.15 -11.78 11.92
N LEU A 59 -0.15 -10.72 11.10
CA LEU A 59 0.47 -9.45 11.42
C LEU A 59 -0.41 -8.53 12.27
N SER A 60 -1.68 -8.86 12.47
CA SER A 60 -2.67 -7.89 12.96
C SER A 60 -2.34 -7.32 14.34
N ALA A 61 -1.96 -8.19 15.29
CA ALA A 61 -1.59 -7.76 16.63
C ALA A 61 -0.23 -7.06 16.66
N GLN A 62 0.73 -7.46 15.82
CA GLN A 62 2.02 -6.80 15.72
C GLN A 62 1.88 -5.40 15.12
N ALA A 63 1.14 -5.26 14.03
CA ALA A 63 0.84 -3.97 13.41
C ALA A 63 0.12 -3.03 14.39
N SER A 64 -0.88 -3.53 15.11
CA SER A 64 -1.60 -2.72 16.10
C SER A 64 -0.70 -2.32 17.28
N LEU A 65 0.19 -3.23 17.73
CA LEU A 65 1.18 -2.92 18.78
C LEU A 65 2.17 -1.84 18.33
N PHE A 66 2.62 -1.88 17.08
CA PHE A 66 3.48 -0.82 16.54
C PHE A 66 2.75 0.53 16.47
N GLY A 67 1.49 0.54 16.03
CA GLY A 67 0.65 1.75 16.05
C GLY A 67 0.51 2.33 17.46
N ASP A 68 0.25 1.48 18.45
CA ASP A 68 0.21 1.88 19.86
C ASP A 68 1.54 2.48 20.34
N MET A 69 2.68 1.91 19.91
CA MET A 69 4.01 2.41 20.25
C MET A 69 4.26 3.80 19.65
N LEU A 70 3.88 4.01 18.37
CA LEU A 70 3.99 5.32 17.73
C LEU A 70 3.13 6.38 18.41
N GLU A 71 1.90 6.05 18.79
CA GLU A 71 0.99 7.01 19.42
C GLU A 71 1.46 7.41 20.82
N ARG A 72 2.11 6.49 21.56
CA ARG A 72 2.40 6.66 22.98
C ARG A 72 3.85 7.02 23.30
N ASP A 73 4.79 6.66 22.43
CA ASP A 73 6.20 6.97 22.62
C ASP A 73 6.61 8.15 21.74
N GLY A 74 6.76 9.32 22.39
CA GLY A 74 7.13 10.55 21.69
C GLY A 74 8.50 10.51 21.02
N HIS A 75 9.42 9.65 21.48
CA HIS A 75 10.71 9.49 20.83
C HIS A 75 10.58 8.68 19.54
N ILE A 76 9.86 7.55 19.58
CA ILE A 76 9.58 6.75 18.37
C ILE A 76 8.84 7.61 17.34
N PHE A 77 7.80 8.34 17.78
CA PHE A 77 7.06 9.26 16.91
C PHE A 77 7.99 10.27 16.23
N ALA A 78 8.82 10.98 17.01
CA ALA A 78 9.71 12.00 16.48
C ALA A 78 10.73 11.44 15.48
N GLU A 79 11.31 10.28 15.75
CA GLU A 79 12.28 9.66 14.86
C GLU A 79 11.65 9.15 13.56
N MET A 80 10.42 8.60 13.63
CA MET A 80 9.70 8.18 12.43
C MET A 80 9.28 9.36 11.56
N GLU A 81 8.72 10.41 12.15
CA GLU A 81 8.32 11.62 11.41
C GLU A 81 9.50 12.32 10.75
N LYS A 82 10.67 12.38 11.41
CA LYS A 82 11.89 12.91 10.76
C LYS A 82 12.25 12.13 9.50
N ARG A 83 12.17 10.80 9.54
CA ARG A 83 12.50 9.94 8.38
C ARG A 83 11.50 10.12 7.25
N LYS A 84 10.20 10.18 7.56
CA LYS A 84 9.13 10.39 6.58
C LYS A 84 9.30 11.75 5.89
N ASN A 85 9.43 12.81 6.68
CA ASN A 85 9.48 14.18 6.17
C ASN A 85 10.79 14.51 5.45
N ALA A 86 11.88 13.77 5.71
CA ALA A 86 13.12 13.92 4.95
C ALA A 86 12.95 13.62 3.45
N LEU A 87 11.95 12.83 3.04
CA LEU A 87 11.68 12.60 1.62
C LEU A 87 11.02 13.79 0.93
N LEU A 88 10.28 14.62 1.68
CA LEU A 88 9.63 15.81 1.11
C LEU A 88 10.64 16.91 0.75
N THR A 89 11.89 16.80 1.22
CA THR A 89 12.96 17.75 0.85
C THR A 89 13.68 17.35 -0.44
N LEU A 90 13.32 16.22 -1.05
CA LEU A 90 13.94 15.73 -2.26
C LEU A 90 13.18 16.22 -3.49
N ASP A 91 13.91 16.77 -4.45
CA ASP A 91 13.37 17.03 -5.77
C ASP A 91 13.16 15.70 -6.52
N TRP A 92 12.08 15.61 -7.29
CA TRP A 92 11.80 14.47 -8.15
C TRP A 92 11.47 14.94 -9.58
N SER A 93 11.73 14.09 -10.55
CA SER A 93 11.38 14.31 -11.96
C SER A 93 11.01 13.00 -12.65
N ILE A 94 10.21 13.08 -13.71
CA ILE A 94 9.93 11.96 -14.60
C ILE A 94 10.82 12.09 -15.83
N GLU A 95 11.80 11.19 -15.92
CA GLU A 95 12.81 11.22 -16.98
C GLU A 95 12.49 10.23 -18.10
N PRO A 96 12.70 10.61 -19.38
CA PRO A 96 12.54 9.69 -20.49
C PRO A 96 13.68 8.65 -20.49
N PRO A 97 13.51 7.48 -21.16
CA PRO A 97 14.59 6.53 -21.31
C PRO A 97 15.77 7.13 -22.09
N LYS A 98 16.98 6.59 -21.87
CA LYS A 98 18.17 7.02 -22.63
C LYS A 98 17.95 6.81 -24.13
N ARG A 99 18.23 7.84 -24.94
CA ARG A 99 17.99 7.87 -26.39
C ARG A 99 16.50 7.68 -26.76
N ALA A 100 15.63 8.31 -25.99
CA ALA A 100 14.19 8.30 -26.23
C ALA A 100 13.82 8.79 -27.64
N THR A 101 12.93 8.04 -28.26
CA THR A 101 12.19 8.45 -29.45
C THR A 101 11.30 9.66 -29.16
N ALA A 102 10.87 10.36 -30.21
CA ALA A 102 9.92 11.47 -30.07
C ALA A 102 8.62 11.04 -29.36
N GLN A 103 8.19 9.79 -29.55
CA GLN A 103 7.00 9.25 -28.89
C GLN A 103 7.22 9.07 -27.38
N GLU A 104 8.37 8.52 -26.97
CA GLU A 104 8.70 8.36 -25.54
C GLU A 104 8.85 9.70 -24.85
N GLN A 105 9.43 10.70 -25.51
CA GLN A 105 9.51 12.07 -24.99
C GLN A 105 8.11 12.67 -24.78
N ALA A 106 7.20 12.51 -25.75
CA ALA A 106 5.83 12.99 -25.64
C ALA A 106 5.06 12.31 -24.50
N ILE A 107 5.22 10.99 -24.34
CA ILE A 107 4.62 10.24 -23.22
C ILE A 107 5.18 10.72 -21.89
N THR A 108 6.49 10.95 -21.80
CA THR A 108 7.14 11.43 -20.56
C THR A 108 6.57 12.79 -20.14
N ALA A 109 6.46 13.73 -21.08
CA ALA A 109 5.85 15.04 -20.82
C ALA A 109 4.38 14.91 -20.37
N GLN A 110 3.62 14.03 -21.01
CA GLN A 110 2.22 13.76 -20.62
C GLN A 110 2.10 13.16 -19.21
N VAL A 111 2.99 12.23 -18.84
CA VAL A 111 3.00 11.67 -17.48
C VAL A 111 3.40 12.73 -16.46
N GLN A 112 4.37 13.60 -16.79
CA GLN A 112 4.73 14.72 -15.93
C GLN A 112 3.52 15.64 -15.68
N GLU A 113 2.76 16.01 -16.72
CA GLU A 113 1.54 16.80 -16.57
C GLU A 113 0.50 16.13 -15.64
N TRP A 114 0.34 14.81 -15.72
CA TRP A 114 -0.56 14.09 -14.83
C TRP A 114 -0.11 14.10 -13.36
N PHE A 115 1.20 13.98 -13.11
CA PHE A 115 1.74 14.05 -11.76
C PHE A 115 1.71 15.47 -11.20
N ASP A 116 1.99 16.49 -12.02
CA ASP A 116 1.90 17.91 -11.63
C ASP A 116 0.47 18.31 -11.26
N ALA A 117 -0.52 17.71 -11.94
CA ALA A 117 -1.94 17.90 -11.63
C ALA A 117 -2.42 17.10 -10.41
N MET A 118 -1.60 16.21 -9.84
CA MET A 118 -1.97 15.37 -8.71
C MET A 118 -1.64 16.06 -7.38
N PRO A 119 -2.64 16.52 -6.60
CA PRO A 119 -2.37 17.24 -5.36
C PRO A 119 -1.82 16.36 -4.23
N GLU A 120 -1.93 15.04 -4.34
CA GLU A 120 -1.65 14.08 -3.25
C GLU A 120 -0.29 13.36 -3.39
N ILE A 121 0.64 13.83 -4.24
CA ILE A 121 1.91 13.10 -4.48
C ILE A 121 2.77 12.96 -3.22
N GLU A 122 2.83 14.02 -2.40
CA GLU A 122 3.53 14.02 -1.11
C GLU A 122 2.91 12.98 -0.16
N ASP A 123 1.58 12.92 -0.08
CA ASP A 123 0.87 11.94 0.74
C ASP A 123 1.17 10.51 0.29
N ILE A 124 1.26 10.23 -1.01
CA ILE A 124 1.62 8.91 -1.54
C ILE A 124 3.02 8.50 -1.07
N ILE A 125 3.98 9.43 -1.13
CA ILE A 125 5.37 9.20 -0.69
C ILE A 125 5.40 8.95 0.82
N LEU A 126 4.76 9.80 1.61
CA LEU A 126 4.68 9.67 3.07
C LEU A 126 3.98 8.38 3.50
N ASN A 127 2.88 8.03 2.85
CA ASN A 127 2.17 6.77 3.08
C ASN A 127 3.06 5.57 2.73
N GLY A 128 3.89 5.66 1.68
CA GLY A 128 4.87 4.65 1.34
C GLY A 128 5.88 4.42 2.47
N MET A 129 6.23 5.47 3.21
CA MET A 129 7.20 5.40 4.32
C MET A 129 6.66 4.73 5.59
N GLU A 130 5.36 4.45 5.68
CA GLU A 130 4.82 3.56 6.72
C GLU A 130 5.49 2.18 6.72
N ALA A 131 6.00 1.75 5.55
CA ALA A 131 6.74 0.50 5.40
C ALA A 131 8.01 0.43 6.27
N VAL A 132 8.63 1.56 6.61
CA VAL A 132 9.82 1.58 7.48
C VAL A 132 9.49 1.08 8.89
N GLY A 133 8.27 1.37 9.37
CA GLY A 133 7.81 0.94 10.68
C GLY A 133 7.14 -0.43 10.65
N HIS A 134 6.19 -0.60 9.73
CA HIS A 134 5.34 -1.79 9.65
C HIS A 134 5.93 -2.93 8.80
N GLY A 135 7.01 -2.69 8.06
CA GLY A 135 7.60 -3.63 7.10
C GLY A 135 6.93 -3.64 5.72
N PHE A 136 5.79 -2.96 5.56
CA PHE A 136 5.12 -2.76 4.28
C PHE A 136 4.17 -1.57 4.36
N SER A 137 3.75 -1.05 3.21
CA SER A 137 2.66 -0.08 3.07
C SER A 137 1.78 -0.49 1.90
N CYS A 138 0.48 -0.55 2.14
CA CYS A 138 -0.52 -0.88 1.12
C CYS A 138 -1.46 0.30 0.92
N GLN A 139 -1.30 0.96 -0.22
CA GLN A 139 -2.15 2.06 -0.65
C GLN A 139 -3.10 1.57 -1.73
N GLU A 140 -4.39 1.64 -1.49
CA GLU A 140 -5.41 1.22 -2.44
C GLU A 140 -5.72 2.36 -3.42
N ILE A 141 -5.69 2.06 -4.71
CA ILE A 141 -5.88 3.05 -5.77
C ILE A 141 -7.37 3.18 -6.08
N GLU A 142 -7.91 4.39 -5.93
CA GLU A 142 -9.20 4.76 -6.50
C GLU A 142 -8.97 5.33 -7.89
N TRP A 143 -9.54 4.68 -8.90
CA TRP A 143 -9.41 5.10 -10.29
C TRP A 143 -10.56 5.99 -10.74
N GLU A 144 -10.26 6.93 -11.63
CA GLU A 144 -11.27 7.65 -12.39
C GLU A 144 -10.92 7.71 -13.87
N ARG A 145 -11.95 7.96 -14.68
CA ARG A 145 -11.78 8.11 -16.12
C ARG A 145 -11.94 9.57 -16.49
N VAL A 146 -10.82 10.23 -16.79
CA VAL A 146 -10.78 11.60 -17.29
C VAL A 146 -10.68 11.52 -18.81
N GLU A 147 -11.73 11.99 -19.49
CA GLU A 147 -11.92 11.86 -20.94
C GLU A 147 -11.79 10.40 -21.42
N LYS A 148 -10.64 10.02 -21.98
CA LYS A 148 -10.35 8.68 -22.51
C LYS A 148 -9.24 7.96 -21.74
N VAL A 149 -8.69 8.56 -20.69
CA VAL A 149 -7.57 8.04 -19.90
C VAL A 149 -8.05 7.63 -18.52
N TRP A 150 -7.54 6.50 -18.02
CA TRP A 150 -7.71 6.10 -16.62
C TRP A 150 -6.57 6.69 -15.81
N LEU A 151 -6.90 7.48 -14.79
CA LEU A 151 -5.93 8.10 -13.90
C LEU A 151 -6.24 7.74 -12.44
N PRO A 152 -5.22 7.62 -11.57
CA PRO A 152 -5.44 7.54 -10.14
C PRO A 152 -6.12 8.83 -9.67
N LYS A 153 -7.31 8.69 -9.10
CA LYS A 153 -8.05 9.79 -8.48
C LYS A 153 -7.52 10.07 -7.08
N ARG A 154 -7.31 9.00 -6.29
CA ARG A 154 -6.82 9.04 -4.90
C ARG A 154 -6.10 7.76 -4.52
N HIS A 155 -5.24 7.85 -3.51
CA HIS A 155 -4.58 6.71 -2.88
C HIS A 155 -4.98 6.61 -1.42
N HIS A 156 -5.52 5.46 -1.03
CA HIS A 156 -6.01 5.22 0.32
C HIS A 156 -5.02 4.31 1.05
N LEU A 157 -4.18 4.86 1.93
CA LEU A 157 -3.42 4.04 2.86
C LEU A 157 -4.40 3.19 3.69
N ARG A 158 -4.28 1.88 3.60
CA ARG A 158 -5.13 0.95 4.35
C ARG A 158 -4.45 0.52 5.65
N PRO A 159 -5.20 0.35 6.74
CA PRO A 159 -4.61 -0.02 8.02
C PRO A 159 -3.80 -1.33 7.93
N HIS A 160 -2.57 -1.34 8.44
CA HIS A 160 -1.68 -2.50 8.35
C HIS A 160 -2.27 -3.77 9.00
N TYR A 161 -3.10 -3.63 10.03
CA TYR A 161 -3.79 -4.75 10.68
C TYR A 161 -4.90 -5.39 9.81
N TRP A 162 -5.18 -4.86 8.62
CA TRP A 162 -6.04 -5.48 7.60
C TRP A 162 -5.30 -6.52 6.76
N PHE A 163 -3.98 -6.60 6.87
CA PHE A 163 -3.17 -7.46 6.03
C PHE A 163 -2.58 -8.61 6.83
N ARG A 164 -2.18 -9.62 6.08
CA ARG A 164 -1.43 -10.77 6.55
C ARG A 164 -0.40 -11.15 5.49
N THR A 165 0.57 -11.96 5.85
CA THR A 165 1.52 -12.54 4.90
C THR A 165 1.33 -14.05 4.79
N LEU A 166 1.87 -14.62 3.71
CA LEU A 166 2.05 -16.06 3.54
C LEU A 166 3.55 -16.39 3.56
N PRO A 167 4.12 -16.79 4.72
CA PRO A 167 5.54 -17.10 4.84
C PRO A 167 6.02 -18.12 3.79
N GLU A 168 5.20 -19.14 3.52
CA GLU A 168 5.55 -20.21 2.59
C GLU A 168 5.49 -19.79 1.11
N GLN A 169 5.02 -18.56 0.86
CA GLN A 169 4.95 -17.93 -0.46
C GLN A 169 5.75 -16.64 -0.48
N ARG A 170 6.92 -16.64 0.18
CA ARG A 170 7.85 -15.49 0.24
C ARG A 170 7.18 -14.24 0.81
N ASP A 171 6.45 -14.43 1.89
CA ASP A 171 5.71 -13.37 2.58
C ASP A 171 4.75 -12.59 1.68
N GLU A 172 4.05 -13.28 0.77
CA GLU A 172 3.04 -12.64 -0.08
C GLU A 172 1.99 -11.91 0.79
N ILE A 173 1.86 -10.60 0.60
CA ILE A 173 0.89 -9.77 1.32
C ILE A 173 -0.51 -10.03 0.77
N ARG A 174 -1.45 -10.31 1.66
CA ARG A 174 -2.86 -10.56 1.35
C ARG A 174 -3.78 -9.77 2.24
N LEU A 175 -4.97 -9.46 1.73
CA LEU A 175 -6.05 -8.90 2.54
C LEU A 175 -6.59 -9.98 3.45
N ARG A 176 -6.61 -9.70 4.75
CA ARG A 176 -7.26 -10.52 5.75
C ARG A 176 -8.77 -10.29 5.69
N ASP A 177 -9.40 -10.87 4.69
CA ASP A 177 -10.84 -10.94 4.53
C ASP A 177 -11.37 -12.35 4.86
N ASN A 178 -12.66 -12.59 4.59
CA ASN A 178 -13.30 -13.87 4.86
C ASN A 178 -13.13 -14.91 3.75
N ASN A 179 -12.39 -14.59 2.69
CA ASN A 179 -12.22 -15.50 1.57
C ASN A 179 -11.11 -16.49 1.88
N GLY A 180 -11.44 -17.43 2.76
CA GLY A 180 -10.60 -18.56 3.11
C GLY A 180 -9.53 -18.26 4.15
N LEU A 181 -8.79 -19.30 4.52
CA LEU A 181 -7.81 -19.28 5.61
C LEU A 181 -6.63 -18.34 5.35
N TYR A 182 -6.33 -18.04 4.08
CA TYR A 182 -5.12 -17.33 3.65
C TYR A 182 -5.39 -15.89 3.21
N GLY A 183 -6.65 -15.44 3.23
CA GLY A 183 -7.05 -14.14 2.72
C GLY A 183 -7.01 -14.03 1.20
N SER A 184 -7.52 -12.91 0.68
CA SER A 184 -7.53 -12.62 -0.75
C SER A 184 -6.23 -11.98 -1.24
N PRO A 185 -5.75 -12.35 -2.44
CA PRO A 185 -4.68 -11.61 -3.10
C PRO A 185 -5.12 -10.18 -3.40
N LEU A 186 -4.14 -9.27 -3.44
CA LEU A 186 -4.36 -7.89 -3.86
C LEU A 186 -4.67 -7.85 -5.36
N TRP A 187 -5.72 -7.13 -5.76
CA TRP A 187 -6.06 -7.01 -7.17
C TRP A 187 -4.95 -6.32 -7.97
N PRO A 188 -4.48 -6.90 -9.08
CA PRO A 188 -3.59 -6.21 -10.01
C PRO A 188 -4.17 -4.86 -10.43
N PHE A 189 -3.32 -3.83 -10.47
CA PHE A 189 -3.69 -2.41 -10.68
C PHE A 189 -4.58 -1.77 -9.61
N GLY A 190 -4.98 -2.49 -8.56
CA GLY A 190 -5.78 -1.94 -7.46
C GLY A 190 -4.95 -1.35 -6.31
N TRP A 191 -3.64 -1.61 -6.30
CA TRP A 191 -2.79 -1.35 -5.14
C TRP A 191 -1.42 -0.84 -5.56
N LEU A 192 -0.91 0.13 -4.79
CA LEU A 192 0.49 0.49 -4.71
C LEU A 192 1.05 -0.12 -3.42
N VAL A 193 2.03 -1.03 -3.55
CA VAL A 193 2.62 -1.73 -2.41
C VAL A 193 4.10 -1.38 -2.31
N HIS A 194 4.50 -0.83 -1.17
CA HIS A 194 5.91 -0.63 -0.82
C HIS A 194 6.29 -1.65 0.26
N ARG A 195 7.41 -2.33 0.06
CA ARG A 195 7.94 -3.40 0.93
C ARG A 195 9.46 -3.35 0.94
#